data_AF-A0A183HAV9-F1
#
_entry.id   AF-A0A183HAV9-F1
#
_cell.length_a   1.000
_cell.length_b   1.000
_cell.length_c   1.000
_cell.angle_alpha   90.00
_cell.angle_beta   90.00
_cell.angle_gamma   90.00
#
_symmetry.space_group_name_H-M   'P 1'
#
loop_
_entity.id
_entity.type
_entity.pdbx_description
1 polymer ?
#
loop_
_entity_poly.entity_id
_entity_poly.type
_entity_poly.pdbx_seq_one_letter_code
_entity_poly.pdbx_strand_id
1 'polypeptide(L)'
;MTYTEADIPLRAPRLLQLSASVVAAHCDMLLGHAKSNTNERSHSRQQYQQKQGNVDSGEATVFQLPLPASSAVFGSLREQWIKTGITPTAALEQFTEATRLPLDSLPLSRAHLTDRLLANLVTAHRERLISLDISDTQGIIGHEFNRLLEEKSVHLDQLISLSMTSFEILRIPMIIVPPRKTGVSYSTSGSCGTLPVLSEEDLVGSSIDINIDHYMDTSDSAPTSTSDCRSTSENSQITEAPTPSPTMEIPTFTLRCPNIRSLTLHRKRNHCENDESVNDFLNRVLSPLKKLERLDLSHWQRVDDFHCLHSHSLSTLILYDVPDLYRAMDTIVQITTLKFLDLSQSTKETGTYPRPVTALHRIVTCLRSLTHLDISSTNLASQPSTYDRPVKGTTSIRSDIYGLRCLNEPLEYLGLFNCDSASHFAEIPAKNVAGDKDEKQILLALRMYSQRAGLLQAVLNESYQLYRFGHNLI
;
A
#
# COMPACT_ATOMS: atom_id res chain seq x y z
N MET A 1 30.95 30.82 -21.62
CA MET A 1 30.06 29.90 -22.34
C MET A 1 29.40 29.02 -21.31
N THR A 2 28.14 29.31 -20.98
CA THR A 2 27.36 28.58 -19.98
C THR A 2 26.51 27.55 -20.72
N TYR A 3 26.89 26.27 -20.60
CA TYR A 3 26.10 25.15 -21.09
C TYR A 3 24.75 25.14 -20.36
N THR A 4 23.66 25.05 -21.11
CA THR A 4 22.31 24.90 -20.56
C THR A 4 21.91 23.43 -20.61
N GLU A 5 20.91 22.99 -19.83
CA GLU A 5 20.46 21.59 -19.78
C GLU A 5 20.03 21.03 -21.16
N ALA A 6 19.82 21.88 -22.17
CA ALA A 6 19.59 21.47 -23.56
C ALA A 6 20.86 20.90 -24.27
N ASP A 7 22.05 21.09 -23.69
CA ASP A 7 23.32 20.62 -24.23
C ASP A 7 23.74 19.23 -23.68
N ILE A 8 22.87 18.57 -22.90
CA ILE A 8 23.09 17.20 -22.45
C ILE A 8 22.78 16.28 -23.65
N PRO A 9 23.75 15.50 -24.16
CA PRO A 9 23.48 14.59 -25.27
C PRO A 9 22.39 13.60 -24.85
N LEU A 10 21.32 13.51 -25.65
CA LEU A 10 20.32 12.46 -25.53
C LEU A 10 21.05 11.11 -25.48
N ARG A 11 21.11 10.51 -24.29
CA ARG A 11 21.85 9.27 -24.07
C ARG A 11 21.10 8.18 -24.84
N ALA A 12 21.69 7.70 -25.93
CA ALA A 12 21.11 6.63 -26.72
C ALA A 12 20.78 5.44 -25.80
N PRO A 13 19.56 4.85 -25.88
CA PRO A 13 19.21 3.68 -25.09
C PRO A 13 20.21 2.56 -25.37
N ARG A 14 20.57 1.78 -24.34
CA ARG A 14 21.46 0.63 -24.54
C ARG A 14 20.80 -0.36 -25.49
N LEU A 15 21.58 -1.08 -26.30
CA LEU A 15 21.07 -2.11 -27.23
C LEU A 15 20.13 -3.10 -26.52
N LEU A 16 20.44 -3.47 -25.28
CA LEU A 16 19.62 -4.35 -24.45
C LEU A 16 18.22 -3.77 -24.12
N GLN A 17 18.12 -2.45 -23.99
CA GLN A 17 16.86 -1.75 -23.74
C GLN A 17 16.02 -1.62 -25.01
N LEU A 18 16.67 -1.38 -26.16
CA LEU A 18 16.02 -1.40 -27.48
C LEU A 18 15.53 -2.81 -27.83
N SER A 19 16.31 -3.85 -27.52
CA SER A 19 15.84 -5.23 -27.70
C SER A 19 14.68 -5.55 -26.77
N ALA A 20 14.71 -5.07 -25.52
CA ALA A 20 13.62 -5.28 -24.58
C ALA A 20 12.30 -4.63 -25.04
N SER A 21 12.34 -3.42 -25.62
CA SER A 21 11.14 -2.78 -26.17
C SER A 21 10.58 -3.51 -27.39
N VAL A 22 11.45 -4.03 -28.27
CA VAL A 22 11.02 -4.86 -29.40
C VAL A 22 10.39 -6.17 -28.92
N VAL A 23 10.96 -6.82 -27.90
CA VAL A 23 10.38 -8.04 -27.29
C VAL A 23 9.02 -7.73 -26.66
N ALA A 24 8.91 -6.60 -25.95
CA ALA A 24 7.65 -6.16 -25.33
C ALA A 24 6.55 -5.90 -26.36
N ALA A 25 6.88 -5.38 -27.56
CA ALA A 25 5.90 -5.19 -28.64
C ALA A 25 5.28 -6.51 -29.16
N HIS A 26 5.90 -7.65 -28.86
CA HIS A 26 5.41 -8.98 -29.23
C HIS A 26 4.92 -9.78 -28.00
N CYS A 27 4.56 -9.10 -26.91
CA CYS A 27 4.13 -9.72 -25.64
C CYS A 27 2.96 -10.70 -25.84
N ASP A 28 1.97 -10.36 -26.68
CA ASP A 28 0.80 -11.20 -26.94
C ASP A 28 1.18 -12.54 -27.59
N MET A 29 2.19 -12.58 -28.46
CA MET A 29 2.69 -13.83 -29.04
C MET A 29 3.49 -14.65 -28.02
N LEU A 30 4.34 -13.99 -27.22
CA LEU A 30 5.18 -14.65 -26.21
C LEU A 30 4.35 -15.29 -25.09
N LEU A 31 3.26 -14.63 -24.69
CA LEU A 31 2.37 -15.09 -23.63
C LEU A 31 1.18 -15.89 -24.18
N GLY A 32 0.83 -15.77 -25.46
CA GLY A 32 -0.28 -16.48 -26.10
C GLY A 32 -0.02 -17.97 -26.37
N HIS A 33 1.24 -18.39 -26.50
CA HIS A 33 1.61 -19.78 -26.85
C HIS A 33 1.33 -20.84 -25.78
N ALA A 34 0.89 -20.47 -24.57
CA ALA A 34 0.55 -21.45 -23.53
C ALA A 34 -0.80 -22.17 -23.77
N LYS A 35 -1.66 -21.68 -24.68
CA LYS A 35 -3.00 -22.28 -24.91
C LYS A 35 -3.05 -23.45 -25.89
N SER A 36 -1.99 -23.75 -26.65
CA SER A 36 -2.09 -24.78 -27.73
C SER A 36 -1.68 -26.19 -27.34
N ASN A 37 -1.09 -26.45 -26.17
CA ASN A 37 -0.48 -27.76 -25.87
C ASN A 37 -1.25 -28.66 -24.90
N THR A 38 -2.41 -28.26 -24.39
CA THR A 38 -3.19 -29.07 -23.44
C THR A 38 -4.43 -29.76 -24.03
N ASN A 39 -4.85 -29.45 -25.27
CA ASN A 39 -6.07 -30.02 -25.86
C ASN A 39 -5.87 -30.99 -27.04
N GLU A 40 -4.64 -31.26 -27.50
CA GLU A 40 -4.40 -32.21 -28.62
C GLU A 40 -3.76 -33.54 -28.22
N ARG A 41 -3.57 -33.84 -26.92
CA ARG A 41 -3.00 -35.14 -26.49
C ARG A 41 -4.02 -36.26 -26.23
N SER A 42 -5.31 -36.03 -26.49
CA SER A 42 -6.37 -36.99 -26.13
C SER A 42 -7.01 -37.75 -27.30
N HIS A 43 -6.73 -37.42 -28.57
CA HIS A 43 -7.46 -38.03 -29.71
C HIS A 43 -6.63 -38.50 -30.91
N SER A 44 -5.35 -38.82 -30.71
CA SER A 44 -4.52 -39.42 -31.77
C SER A 44 -3.56 -40.47 -31.23
N ARG A 45 -4.10 -41.39 -30.40
CA ARG A 45 -3.37 -42.58 -29.90
C ARG A 45 -4.07 -43.88 -30.27
N GLN A 46 -4.59 -43.98 -31.49
CA GLN A 46 -4.97 -45.24 -32.13
C GLN A 46 -4.86 -45.07 -33.65
N GLN A 47 -3.64 -45.13 -34.18
CA GLN A 47 -3.29 -45.73 -35.48
C GLN A 47 -1.80 -45.47 -35.74
N TYR A 48 -1.13 -46.47 -36.32
CA TYR A 48 0.30 -46.54 -36.66
C TYR A 48 1.25 -47.05 -35.56
N GLN A 49 1.20 -48.37 -35.35
CA GLN A 49 2.43 -49.15 -35.19
C GLN A 49 3.13 -49.31 -36.55
N GLN A 50 4.46 -49.35 -36.48
CA GLN A 50 5.45 -49.76 -37.51
C GLN A 50 5.91 -48.69 -38.52
N LYS A 51 6.99 -47.97 -38.16
CA LYS A 51 8.33 -48.15 -38.77
C LYS A 51 9.39 -47.27 -38.09
N GLN A 52 10.47 -47.95 -37.68
CA GLN A 52 11.87 -47.52 -37.47
C GLN A 52 12.22 -46.02 -37.41
N GLY A 53 13.00 -45.65 -36.39
CA GLY A 53 13.99 -44.58 -36.51
C GLY A 53 14.11 -43.70 -35.27
N ASN A 54 15.07 -44.04 -34.42
CA ASN A 54 15.57 -43.27 -33.29
C ASN A 54 16.01 -41.84 -33.70
N VAL A 55 15.31 -40.78 -33.29
CA VAL A 55 15.83 -39.40 -33.21
C VAL A 55 15.14 -38.65 -32.06
N ASP A 56 15.97 -38.08 -31.20
CA ASP A 56 15.76 -37.18 -30.06
C ASP A 56 14.34 -36.71 -29.73
N SER A 57 13.98 -36.98 -28.47
CA SER A 57 13.04 -36.16 -27.70
C SER A 57 13.55 -34.72 -27.64
N GLY A 58 13.08 -33.88 -28.55
CA GLY A 58 13.30 -32.44 -28.50
C GLY A 58 12.76 -31.87 -27.20
N GLU A 59 13.67 -31.50 -26.29
CA GLU A 59 13.38 -30.54 -25.24
C GLU A 59 12.79 -29.30 -25.92
N ALA A 60 11.52 -28.99 -25.64
CA ALA A 60 10.96 -27.72 -26.03
C ALA A 60 11.86 -26.65 -25.44
N THR A 61 12.60 -25.92 -26.28
CA THR A 61 13.50 -24.85 -25.85
C THR A 61 12.70 -23.84 -25.03
N VAL A 62 12.78 -23.93 -23.70
CA VAL A 62 12.15 -22.99 -22.79
C VAL A 62 12.93 -21.69 -22.95
N PHE A 63 12.38 -20.74 -23.70
CA PHE A 63 13.02 -19.46 -23.89
C PHE A 63 13.17 -18.76 -22.53
N GLN A 64 14.37 -18.36 -22.16
CA GLN A 64 14.62 -17.59 -20.93
C GLN A 64 14.87 -16.14 -21.32
N LEU A 65 14.02 -15.23 -20.84
CA LEU A 65 14.22 -13.81 -21.09
C LEU A 65 15.21 -13.23 -20.08
N PRO A 66 16.19 -12.43 -20.54
CA PRO A 66 16.96 -11.58 -19.64
C PRO A 66 16.03 -10.66 -18.85
N LEU A 67 16.42 -10.32 -17.62
CA LEU A 67 15.63 -9.48 -16.71
C LEU A 67 15.07 -8.19 -17.37
N PRO A 68 15.84 -7.41 -18.16
CA PRO A 68 15.30 -6.22 -18.81
C PRO A 68 14.20 -6.52 -19.84
N ALA A 69 14.30 -7.64 -20.56
CA ALA A 69 13.29 -8.05 -21.54
C ALA A 69 12.02 -8.55 -20.84
N SER A 70 12.18 -9.39 -19.80
CA SER A 70 11.05 -9.86 -18.97
C SER A 70 10.30 -8.69 -18.32
N SER A 71 11.04 -7.72 -17.76
CA SER A 71 10.46 -6.51 -17.15
C SER A 71 9.73 -5.64 -18.17
N ALA A 72 10.25 -5.52 -19.40
CA ALA A 72 9.58 -4.77 -20.47
C ALA A 72 8.29 -5.46 -20.94
N VAL A 73 8.29 -6.80 -21.04
CA VAL A 73 7.07 -7.57 -21.34
C VAL A 73 6.03 -7.38 -20.24
N PHE A 74 6.42 -7.46 -18.97
CA PHE A 74 5.53 -7.20 -17.83
C PHE A 74 4.99 -5.76 -17.86
N GLY A 75 5.84 -4.77 -18.17
CA GLY A 75 5.45 -3.37 -18.31
C GLY A 75 4.43 -3.13 -19.42
N SER A 76 4.59 -3.77 -20.57
CA SER A 76 3.62 -3.71 -21.66
C SER A 76 2.29 -4.34 -21.26
N LEU A 77 2.32 -5.50 -20.60
CA LEU A 77 1.11 -6.14 -20.06
C LEU A 77 0.41 -5.21 -19.06
N ARG A 78 1.18 -4.50 -18.23
CA ARG A 78 0.69 -3.52 -17.26
C ARG A 78 -0.06 -2.37 -17.91
N GLU A 79 0.53 -1.77 -18.92
CA GLU A 79 -0.11 -0.69 -19.68
C GLU A 79 -1.43 -1.16 -20.30
N GLN A 80 -1.48 -2.39 -20.81
CA GLN A 80 -2.72 -2.97 -21.34
C GLN A 80 -3.81 -3.08 -20.26
N TRP A 81 -3.54 -3.67 -19.08
CA TRP A 81 -4.59 -3.83 -18.06
C TRP A 81 -4.98 -2.52 -17.40
N ILE A 82 -4.07 -1.55 -17.31
CA ILE A 82 -4.42 -0.20 -16.84
C ILE A 82 -5.38 0.48 -17.81
N LYS A 83 -5.19 0.27 -19.12
CA LYS A 83 -6.03 0.82 -20.18
C LYS A 83 -7.39 0.11 -20.29
N THR A 84 -7.42 -1.21 -20.20
CA THR A 84 -8.66 -2.00 -20.37
C THR A 84 -9.44 -2.18 -19.07
N GLY A 85 -8.78 -2.02 -17.91
CA GLY A 85 -9.33 -2.37 -16.60
C GLY A 85 -9.40 -3.88 -16.33
N ILE A 86 -8.94 -4.72 -17.26
CA ILE A 86 -9.03 -6.19 -17.15
C ILE A 86 -7.64 -6.75 -16.92
N THR A 87 -7.47 -7.45 -15.80
CA THR A 87 -6.19 -8.10 -15.46
C THR A 87 -6.04 -9.44 -16.19
N PRO A 88 -4.98 -9.62 -17.00
CA PRO A 88 -4.76 -10.86 -17.75
C PRO A 88 -4.12 -11.93 -16.85
N THR A 89 -4.91 -12.51 -15.95
CA THR A 89 -4.47 -13.49 -14.93
C THR A 89 -3.64 -14.64 -15.52
N ALA A 90 -4.07 -15.24 -16.63
CA ALA A 90 -3.35 -16.34 -17.29
C ALA A 90 -1.98 -15.93 -17.86
N ALA A 91 -1.81 -14.65 -18.23
CA ALA A 91 -0.53 -14.12 -18.67
C ALA A 91 0.38 -13.85 -17.47
N LEU A 92 -0.17 -13.32 -16.37
CA LEU A 92 0.53 -13.12 -15.11
C LEU A 92 1.01 -14.43 -14.49
N GLU A 93 0.24 -15.52 -14.62
CA GLU A 93 0.65 -16.85 -14.16
C GLU A 93 1.95 -17.32 -14.80
N GLN A 94 2.28 -16.90 -16.03
CA GLN A 94 3.57 -17.28 -16.64
C GLN A 94 4.77 -16.65 -15.93
N PHE A 95 4.57 -15.53 -15.25
CA PHE A 95 5.60 -14.88 -14.44
C PHE A 95 5.82 -15.56 -13.09
N THR A 96 5.09 -16.62 -12.75
CA THR A 96 5.44 -17.47 -11.60
C THR A 96 6.63 -18.39 -11.90
N GLU A 97 7.02 -18.53 -13.16
CA GLU A 97 8.22 -19.25 -13.60
C GLU A 97 9.41 -18.28 -13.69
N ALA A 98 10.02 -17.97 -12.54
CA ALA A 98 11.09 -16.97 -12.46
C ALA A 98 12.36 -17.30 -13.25
N THR A 99 12.58 -18.57 -13.61
CA THR A 99 13.67 -19.00 -14.50
C THR A 99 13.45 -18.56 -15.94
N ARG A 100 12.18 -18.51 -16.37
CA ARG A 100 11.77 -18.14 -17.73
C ARG A 100 11.56 -16.64 -17.87
N LEU A 101 10.85 -16.06 -16.91
CA LEU A 101 10.43 -14.66 -16.89
C LEU A 101 10.83 -14.01 -15.56
N PRO A 102 12.13 -13.75 -15.34
CA PRO A 102 12.61 -13.15 -14.10
C PRO A 102 12.11 -11.71 -13.92
N LEU A 103 11.76 -11.34 -12.70
CA LEU A 103 11.40 -9.97 -12.31
C LEU A 103 12.11 -9.60 -11.00
N ASP A 104 12.51 -8.34 -10.87
CA ASP A 104 13.01 -7.74 -9.63
C ASP A 104 12.03 -6.68 -9.07
N SER A 105 11.00 -6.32 -9.83
CA SER A 105 9.92 -5.43 -9.43
C SER A 105 8.57 -6.00 -9.86
N LEU A 106 7.58 -5.88 -8.97
CA LEU A 106 6.19 -6.27 -9.22
C LEU A 106 5.27 -5.04 -9.11
N PRO A 107 5.16 -4.22 -10.17
CA PRO A 107 4.25 -3.07 -10.22
C PRO A 107 2.82 -3.53 -10.54
N LEU A 108 2.17 -4.15 -9.57
CA LEU A 108 0.84 -4.75 -9.68
C LEU A 108 -0.30 -3.74 -9.45
N SER A 109 0.00 -2.44 -9.48
CA SER A 109 -0.98 -1.40 -9.22
C SER A 109 -2.24 -1.54 -10.09
N ARG A 110 -3.43 -1.37 -9.50
CA ARG A 110 -4.75 -1.48 -10.19
C ARG A 110 -5.08 -2.87 -10.76
N ALA A 111 -4.32 -3.91 -10.43
CA ALA A 111 -4.62 -5.26 -10.87
C ALA A 111 -5.71 -5.93 -10.00
N HIS A 112 -6.51 -6.81 -10.60
CA HIS A 112 -7.44 -7.70 -9.92
C HIS A 112 -6.76 -9.06 -9.71
N LEU A 113 -6.38 -9.35 -8.48
CA LEU A 113 -5.54 -10.50 -8.12
C LEU A 113 -6.24 -11.37 -7.09
N THR A 114 -5.94 -12.66 -7.09
CA THR A 114 -6.23 -13.55 -5.96
C THR A 114 -5.02 -13.61 -5.04
N ASP A 115 -5.26 -13.88 -3.75
CA ASP A 115 -4.22 -14.14 -2.75
C ASP A 115 -3.18 -15.16 -3.25
N ARG A 116 -3.66 -16.26 -3.86
CA ARG A 116 -2.81 -17.32 -4.41
C ARG A 116 -1.91 -16.85 -5.54
N LEU A 117 -2.42 -16.06 -6.48
CA LEU A 117 -1.60 -15.54 -7.58
C LEU A 117 -0.53 -14.59 -7.06
N LEU A 118 -0.89 -13.67 -6.16
CA LEU A 118 0.08 -12.76 -5.56
C LEU A 118 1.15 -13.53 -4.77
N ALA A 119 0.76 -14.52 -3.96
CA ALA A 119 1.69 -15.35 -3.21
C ALA A 119 2.64 -16.11 -4.13
N ASN A 120 2.14 -16.66 -5.24
CA ASN A 120 2.97 -17.37 -6.22
C ASN A 120 3.97 -16.44 -6.92
N LEU A 121 3.55 -15.24 -7.33
CA LEU A 121 4.44 -14.24 -7.92
C LEU A 121 5.53 -13.82 -6.93
N VAL A 122 5.16 -13.49 -5.68
CA VAL A 122 6.12 -13.09 -4.64
C VAL A 122 7.09 -14.24 -4.31
N THR A 123 6.58 -15.46 -4.18
CA THR A 123 7.42 -16.64 -3.90
C THR A 123 8.40 -16.89 -5.04
N ALA A 124 7.95 -16.82 -6.30
CA ALA A 124 8.77 -17.07 -7.47
C ALA A 124 9.99 -16.13 -7.53
N HIS A 125 9.81 -14.86 -7.17
CA HIS A 125 10.85 -13.83 -7.26
C HIS A 125 11.52 -13.49 -5.92
N ARG A 126 11.29 -14.28 -4.86
CA ARG A 126 11.69 -13.95 -3.47
C ARG A 126 13.16 -13.56 -3.27
N GLU A 127 14.07 -14.16 -4.04
CA GLU A 127 15.52 -13.96 -3.90
C GLU A 127 16.02 -12.66 -4.54
N ARG A 128 15.23 -12.04 -5.41
CA ARG A 128 15.63 -10.86 -6.21
C ARG A 128 14.63 -9.71 -6.17
N LEU A 129 13.48 -9.88 -5.53
CA LEU A 129 12.44 -8.88 -5.50
C LEU A 129 12.90 -7.66 -4.69
N ILE A 130 13.08 -6.54 -5.37
CA ILE A 130 13.53 -5.25 -4.82
C ILE A 130 12.34 -4.35 -4.51
N SER A 131 11.27 -4.43 -5.31
CA SER A 131 10.10 -3.55 -5.20
C SER A 131 8.79 -4.30 -5.41
N LEU A 132 7.84 -4.09 -4.50
CA LEU A 132 6.48 -4.60 -4.59
C LEU A 132 5.50 -3.43 -4.48
N ASP A 133 4.67 -3.26 -5.51
CA ASP A 133 3.61 -2.26 -5.51
C ASP A 133 2.26 -2.95 -5.79
N ILE A 134 1.44 -3.01 -4.75
CA ILE A 134 0.07 -3.52 -4.76
C ILE A 134 -0.94 -2.40 -4.46
N SER A 135 -0.64 -1.18 -4.92
CA SER A 135 -1.53 -0.04 -4.76
C SER A 135 -2.77 -0.19 -5.65
N ASP A 136 -3.95 0.11 -5.15
CA ASP A 136 -5.23 -0.01 -5.87
C ASP A 136 -5.59 -1.42 -6.38
N THR A 137 -4.95 -2.48 -5.88
CA THR A 137 -5.31 -3.85 -6.25
C THR A 137 -6.65 -4.27 -5.68
N GLN A 138 -7.38 -5.11 -6.41
CA GLN A 138 -8.65 -5.71 -6.01
C GLN A 138 -8.52 -7.22 -5.84
N GLY A 139 -9.39 -7.84 -5.04
CA GLY A 139 -9.48 -9.30 -4.87
C GLY A 139 -8.54 -9.91 -3.82
N ILE A 140 -7.69 -9.11 -3.17
CA ILE A 140 -6.79 -9.56 -2.10
C ILE A 140 -7.52 -9.50 -0.75
N ILE A 141 -7.54 -10.62 -0.04
CA ILE A 141 -8.11 -10.78 1.31
C ILE A 141 -7.00 -10.97 2.34
N GLY A 142 -5.79 -11.35 1.92
CA GLY A 142 -4.58 -11.41 2.74
C GLY A 142 -4.40 -12.68 3.57
N HIS A 143 -5.47 -13.37 3.96
CA HIS A 143 -5.39 -14.59 4.77
C HIS A 143 -4.70 -15.75 4.02
N GLU A 144 -5.15 -16.06 2.79
CA GLU A 144 -4.53 -17.14 2.01
C GLU A 144 -3.12 -16.75 1.57
N PHE A 145 -2.89 -15.46 1.28
CA PHE A 145 -1.58 -14.94 0.93
C PHE A 145 -0.55 -15.20 2.03
N ASN A 146 -0.83 -14.76 3.27
CA ASN A 146 0.08 -14.93 4.40
C ASN A 146 0.30 -16.42 4.75
N ARG A 147 -0.74 -17.26 4.65
CA ARG A 147 -0.64 -18.71 4.85
C ARG A 147 0.31 -19.36 3.84
N LEU A 148 0.18 -19.02 2.56
CA LEU A 148 1.04 -19.59 1.50
C LEU A 148 2.50 -19.14 1.62
N LEU A 149 2.74 -17.89 2.07
CA LEU A 149 4.10 -17.43 2.33
C LEU A 149 4.73 -18.14 3.53
N GLU A 150 3.95 -18.46 4.55
CA GLU A 150 4.41 -19.24 5.71
C GLU A 150 4.75 -20.68 5.32
N GLU A 151 3.86 -21.36 4.60
CA GLU A 151 4.06 -22.74 4.11
C GLU A 151 5.34 -22.87 3.28
N LYS A 152 5.66 -21.85 2.48
CA LYS A 152 6.86 -21.82 1.62
C LYS A 152 8.07 -21.15 2.27
N SER A 153 7.96 -20.80 3.56
CA SER A 153 8.99 -20.10 4.35
C SER A 153 9.63 -18.93 3.60
N VAL A 154 8.78 -18.05 3.06
CA VAL A 154 9.24 -16.95 2.21
C VAL A 154 9.80 -15.81 3.07
N HIS A 155 11.03 -15.42 2.73
CA HIS A 155 11.72 -14.23 3.21
C HIS A 155 12.10 -13.35 2.01
N LEU A 156 11.95 -12.04 2.16
CA LEU A 156 12.16 -11.04 1.11
C LEU A 156 13.29 -10.09 1.53
N ASP A 157 14.49 -10.64 1.66
CA ASP A 157 15.65 -9.89 2.17
C ASP A 157 16.11 -8.78 1.24
N GLN A 158 15.84 -8.88 -0.06
CA GLN A 158 16.19 -7.86 -1.05
C GLN A 158 15.10 -6.79 -1.23
N LEU A 159 13.94 -6.94 -0.58
CA LEU A 159 12.82 -6.00 -0.75
C LEU A 159 13.13 -4.67 -0.04
N ILE A 160 13.28 -3.61 -0.84
CA ILE A 160 13.64 -2.26 -0.38
C ILE A 160 12.40 -1.36 -0.39
N SER A 161 11.47 -1.55 -1.33
CA SER A 161 10.32 -0.69 -1.52
C SER A 161 9.01 -1.47 -1.49
N LEU A 162 8.06 -1.00 -0.67
CA LEU A 162 6.71 -1.57 -0.56
C LEU A 162 5.66 -0.47 -0.66
N SER A 163 4.71 -0.61 -1.59
CA SER A 163 3.58 0.30 -1.74
C SER A 163 2.26 -0.47 -1.74
N MET A 164 1.27 0.03 -1.00
CA MET A 164 -0.05 -0.57 -0.94
C MET A 164 -1.13 0.43 -0.53
N THR A 165 -2.35 0.20 -1.01
CA THR A 165 -3.54 0.95 -0.56
C THR A 165 -4.48 0.14 0.32
N SER A 166 -4.39 -1.19 0.21
CA SER A 166 -5.20 -2.14 0.98
C SER A 166 -4.29 -2.83 1.99
N PHE A 167 -4.72 -2.85 3.25
CA PHE A 167 -3.91 -3.36 4.37
C PHE A 167 -4.27 -4.80 4.76
N GLU A 168 -5.04 -5.50 3.92
CA GLU A 168 -5.48 -6.89 4.19
C GLU A 168 -4.31 -7.84 4.47
N ILE A 169 -3.22 -7.73 3.69
CA ILE A 169 -2.00 -8.54 3.92
C ILE A 169 -1.26 -8.17 5.20
N LEU A 170 -1.55 -6.99 5.79
CA LEU A 170 -0.94 -6.47 7.01
C LEU A 170 -1.84 -6.66 8.24
N ARG A 171 -3.08 -7.12 8.08
CA ARG A 171 -3.97 -7.42 9.22
C ARG A 171 -3.39 -8.57 10.03
N ILE A 172 -3.73 -8.62 11.32
CA ILE A 172 -3.43 -9.76 12.17
C ILE A 172 -4.11 -10.98 11.52
N PRO A 173 -3.36 -12.01 11.14
CA PRO A 173 -3.96 -13.22 10.58
C PRO A 173 -4.77 -13.91 11.69
N MET A 174 -6.08 -13.68 11.71
CA MET A 174 -6.98 -14.45 12.56
C MET A 174 -7.10 -15.85 11.98
N ILE A 175 -6.41 -16.81 12.61
CA ILE A 175 -6.73 -18.22 12.42
C ILE A 175 -7.43 -18.70 13.68
N ILE A 176 -8.76 -18.68 13.65
CA ILE A 176 -9.52 -19.61 14.48
C ILE A 176 -9.41 -20.96 13.78
N VAL A 177 -8.48 -21.81 14.22
CA VAL A 177 -8.50 -23.21 13.82
C VAL A 177 -9.66 -23.83 14.60
N PRO A 178 -10.76 -24.28 13.96
CA PRO A 178 -11.71 -25.13 14.68
C PRO A 178 -10.92 -26.37 15.10
N PRO A 179 -10.97 -26.77 16.38
CA PRO A 179 -10.21 -27.92 16.84
C PRO A 179 -10.57 -29.11 15.96
N ARG A 180 -9.58 -29.63 15.21
CA ARG A 180 -9.74 -30.92 14.56
C ARG A 180 -9.99 -31.91 15.69
N LYS A 181 -11.25 -32.33 15.86
CA LYS A 181 -11.58 -33.48 16.71
C LYS A 181 -10.84 -34.69 16.13
N THR A 182 -9.68 -35.00 16.68
CA THR A 182 -9.08 -36.33 16.59
C THR A 182 -10.05 -37.29 17.27
N GLY A 183 -10.94 -37.90 16.49
CA GLY A 183 -11.94 -38.80 17.00
C GLY A 183 -13.05 -39.14 16.01
N VAL A 184 -12.71 -39.50 14.76
CA VAL A 184 -13.63 -40.34 13.96
C VAL A 184 -13.30 -41.79 14.29
N SER A 185 -13.89 -42.29 15.37
CA SER A 185 -13.95 -43.72 15.64
C SER A 185 -14.88 -44.32 14.59
N TYR A 186 -14.32 -45.03 13.62
CA TYR A 186 -15.10 -45.92 12.77
C TYR A 186 -15.58 -47.11 13.62
N SER A 187 -16.79 -47.02 14.16
CA SER A 187 -17.52 -48.20 14.62
C SER A 187 -18.33 -48.76 13.44
N THR A 188 -17.83 -49.84 12.88
CA THR A 188 -18.55 -50.67 11.93
C THR A 188 -19.71 -51.40 12.65
N SER A 189 -20.96 -51.03 12.36
CA SER A 189 -22.12 -51.92 12.45
C SER A 189 -23.39 -51.25 11.91
N GLY A 190 -23.95 -51.81 10.84
CA GLY A 190 -25.40 -51.79 10.58
C GLY A 190 -26.02 -50.57 9.88
N SER A 191 -26.28 -50.73 8.58
CA SER A 191 -27.45 -50.28 7.80
C SER A 191 -28.11 -48.90 8.07
N CYS A 192 -28.19 -48.15 6.97
CA CYS A 192 -29.07 -47.00 6.64
C CYS A 192 -28.36 -45.64 6.66
N GLY A 193 -28.46 -44.95 5.53
CA GLY A 193 -27.68 -43.76 5.20
C GLY A 193 -27.95 -42.57 6.13
N THR A 194 -26.88 -41.94 6.57
CA THR A 194 -26.91 -40.64 7.24
C THR A 194 -26.19 -39.64 6.34
N LEU A 195 -26.96 -38.71 5.77
CA LEU A 195 -26.41 -37.49 5.18
C LEU A 195 -25.72 -36.70 6.30
N PRO A 196 -24.58 -36.03 6.01
CA PRO A 196 -23.94 -35.17 6.99
C PRO A 196 -24.91 -34.03 7.35
N VAL A 197 -25.26 -33.96 8.63
CA VAL A 197 -26.05 -32.85 9.19
C VAL A 197 -25.06 -31.73 9.47
N LEU A 198 -25.19 -30.62 8.73
CA LEU A 198 -24.49 -29.37 9.02
C LEU A 198 -25.04 -28.80 10.33
N SER A 199 -24.18 -28.46 11.28
CA SER A 199 -24.60 -27.74 12.49
C SER A 199 -24.82 -26.26 12.19
N GLU A 200 -25.56 -25.56 13.06
CA GLU A 200 -25.85 -24.12 12.92
C GLU A 200 -24.58 -23.26 12.77
N GLU A 201 -23.49 -23.74 13.35
CA GLU A 201 -22.14 -23.17 13.30
C GLU A 201 -21.40 -23.39 11.96
N ASP A 202 -21.84 -24.33 11.12
CA ASP A 202 -21.33 -24.50 9.74
C ASP A 202 -21.98 -23.51 8.74
N LEU A 203 -23.04 -22.81 9.14
CA LEU A 203 -23.73 -21.79 8.34
C LEU A 203 -23.21 -20.35 8.58
N VAL A 204 -22.42 -20.15 9.64
CA VAL A 204 -21.88 -18.82 9.99
C VAL A 204 -20.68 -18.50 9.09
N GLY A 205 -20.99 -17.95 7.92
CA GLY A 205 -20.02 -17.57 6.90
C GLY A 205 -20.59 -17.49 5.48
N SER A 206 -21.83 -17.97 5.26
CA SER A 206 -22.54 -17.80 4.00
C SER A 206 -23.48 -16.60 4.12
N SER A 207 -23.14 -15.47 3.48
CA SER A 207 -24.04 -14.32 3.37
C SER A 207 -25.21 -14.66 2.43
N ILE A 208 -26.23 -15.33 2.98
CA ILE A 208 -27.53 -15.52 2.34
C ILE A 208 -28.58 -15.01 3.31
N ASP A 209 -29.11 -13.80 3.05
CA ASP A 209 -30.28 -13.26 3.75
C ASP A 209 -31.52 -14.05 3.33
N ILE A 210 -31.99 -14.95 4.19
CA ILE A 210 -33.32 -15.55 4.07
C ILE A 210 -34.25 -14.79 5.02
N ASN A 211 -35.08 -13.92 4.43
CA ASN A 211 -36.10 -13.16 5.14
C ASN A 211 -37.28 -14.08 5.51
N ILE A 212 -37.28 -14.61 6.74
CA ILE A 212 -38.36 -15.45 7.28
C ILE A 212 -39.23 -14.59 8.22
N ASP A 213 -40.04 -13.71 7.63
CA ASP A 213 -41.07 -12.93 8.35
C ASP A 213 -42.51 -13.26 7.88
N HIS A 214 -42.69 -14.38 7.19
CA HIS A 214 -44.02 -14.88 6.85
C HIS A 214 -44.11 -16.38 7.10
N TYR A 215 -44.43 -16.76 8.34
CA TYR A 215 -45.39 -17.84 8.65
C TYR A 215 -45.63 -17.87 10.18
N MET A 216 -46.66 -17.13 10.63
CA MET A 216 -47.27 -17.27 11.96
C MET A 216 -48.73 -17.64 11.75
N ASP A 217 -49.08 -18.89 12.04
CA ASP A 217 -50.42 -19.42 12.40
C ASP A 217 -50.28 -20.96 12.52
N THR A 218 -50.73 -21.72 13.52
CA THR A 218 -51.91 -21.63 14.41
C THR A 218 -51.68 -22.46 15.71
N SER A 219 -52.15 -21.92 16.85
CA SER A 219 -52.81 -22.56 18.02
C SER A 219 -52.85 -24.10 18.21
N ASP A 220 -52.53 -24.64 19.41
CA ASP A 220 -53.46 -24.82 20.56
C ASP A 220 -53.06 -25.88 21.62
N SER A 221 -53.23 -25.48 22.90
CA SER A 221 -53.65 -26.25 24.10
C SER A 221 -52.77 -27.33 24.80
N ALA A 222 -52.70 -27.19 26.14
CA ALA A 222 -51.98 -27.97 27.17
C ALA A 222 -52.83 -29.16 27.74
N PRO A 223 -52.68 -29.72 28.98
CA PRO A 223 -51.56 -29.88 29.96
C PRO A 223 -51.45 -31.32 30.56
N THR A 224 -50.46 -31.59 31.45
CA THR A 224 -50.44 -32.44 32.71
C THR A 224 -49.05 -33.09 32.95
N SER A 225 -48.25 -32.69 33.96
CA SER A 225 -48.20 -33.03 35.41
C SER A 225 -47.58 -34.39 35.78
N THR A 226 -46.43 -34.38 36.45
CA THR A 226 -45.97 -35.26 37.58
C THR A 226 -44.55 -34.83 38.00
N SER A 227 -44.39 -34.04 39.07
CA SER A 227 -44.10 -34.44 40.47
C SER A 227 -42.68 -35.00 40.74
N ASP A 228 -41.87 -34.11 41.32
CA ASP A 228 -40.73 -34.24 42.23
C ASP A 228 -40.30 -35.63 42.75
N CYS A 229 -38.98 -35.87 42.74
CA CYS A 229 -38.26 -36.56 43.80
C CYS A 229 -36.79 -36.10 43.84
N ARG A 230 -36.44 -35.36 44.91
CA ARG A 230 -35.08 -34.97 45.29
C ARG A 230 -34.23 -36.19 45.62
N SER A 231 -32.99 -36.24 45.14
CA SER A 231 -31.87 -36.70 45.97
C SER A 231 -30.56 -36.03 45.51
N THR A 232 -29.96 -35.34 46.46
CA THR A 232 -28.62 -34.78 46.44
C THR A 232 -27.60 -35.92 46.47
N SER A 233 -26.69 -35.96 45.49
CA SER A 233 -25.46 -36.73 45.58
C SER A 233 -24.41 -36.02 44.73
N GLU A 234 -23.29 -35.73 45.38
CA GLU A 234 -22.18 -34.91 44.93
C GLU A 234 -21.59 -35.42 43.62
N ASN A 235 -21.56 -34.58 42.59
CA ASN A 235 -20.72 -34.81 41.41
C ASN A 235 -19.74 -33.65 41.26
N SER A 236 -18.53 -33.95 41.71
CA SER A 236 -17.24 -33.38 41.37
C SER A 236 -17.24 -32.42 40.18
N GLN A 237 -17.04 -31.13 40.48
CA GLN A 237 -16.54 -30.15 39.52
C GLN A 237 -15.16 -30.62 39.03
N ILE A 238 -15.13 -31.24 37.86
CA ILE A 238 -13.92 -31.27 37.05
C ILE A 238 -13.93 -29.95 36.29
N THR A 239 -13.22 -28.98 36.84
CA THR A 239 -12.85 -27.75 36.16
C THR A 239 -11.88 -28.13 35.04
N GLU A 240 -12.39 -28.53 33.88
CA GLU A 240 -11.57 -28.54 32.67
C GLU A 240 -11.26 -27.08 32.33
N ALA A 241 -10.09 -26.64 32.76
CA ALA A 241 -9.50 -25.40 32.28
C ALA A 241 -9.50 -25.46 30.74
N PRO A 242 -10.02 -24.43 30.03
CA PRO A 242 -9.95 -24.41 28.58
C PRO A 242 -8.47 -24.43 28.21
N THR A 243 -8.01 -25.57 27.71
CA THR A 243 -6.68 -25.69 27.13
C THR A 243 -6.69 -24.77 25.91
N PRO A 244 -5.85 -23.72 25.84
CA PRO A 244 -5.81 -22.86 24.68
C PRO A 244 -5.41 -23.74 23.50
N SER A 245 -6.28 -23.78 22.48
CA SER A 245 -5.92 -24.32 21.17
C SER A 245 -4.61 -23.66 20.73
N PRO A 246 -3.66 -24.40 20.12
CA PRO A 246 -2.41 -23.82 19.67
C PRO A 246 -2.72 -22.80 18.58
N THR A 247 -2.79 -21.54 18.99
CA THR A 247 -3.01 -20.39 18.11
C THR A 247 -1.67 -20.18 17.42
N MET A 248 -1.55 -20.67 16.20
CA MET A 248 -0.36 -20.44 15.39
C MET A 248 -0.43 -19.01 14.87
N GLU A 249 0.23 -18.08 15.58
CA GLU A 249 0.32 -16.69 15.14
C GLU A 249 1.16 -16.63 13.86
N ILE A 250 0.50 -16.41 12.71
CA ILE A 250 1.22 -16.17 11.47
C ILE A 250 1.90 -14.79 11.58
N PRO A 251 3.20 -14.69 11.25
CA PRO A 251 3.89 -13.41 11.31
C PRO A 251 3.30 -12.43 10.29
N THR A 252 3.24 -11.16 10.68
CA THR A 252 2.88 -10.07 9.77
C THR A 252 3.81 -10.02 8.56
N PHE A 253 3.29 -9.62 7.40
CA PHE A 253 4.08 -9.59 6.17
C PHE A 253 5.38 -8.76 6.30
N THR A 254 5.37 -7.68 7.07
CA THR A 254 6.57 -6.84 7.27
C THR A 254 7.70 -7.54 8.04
N LEU A 255 7.41 -8.55 8.87
CA LEU A 255 8.46 -9.39 9.50
C LEU A 255 9.28 -10.18 8.46
N ARG A 256 8.69 -10.48 7.29
CA ARG A 256 9.38 -11.16 6.20
C ARG A 256 10.29 -10.24 5.38
N CYS A 257 10.23 -8.93 5.64
CA CYS A 257 10.82 -7.90 4.80
C CYS A 257 11.71 -6.93 5.62
N PRO A 258 12.77 -7.42 6.29
CA PRO A 258 13.52 -6.64 7.28
C PRO A 258 14.31 -5.45 6.70
N ASN A 259 14.54 -5.44 5.39
CA ASN A 259 15.39 -4.46 4.72
C ASN A 259 14.62 -3.35 3.96
N ILE A 260 13.30 -3.25 4.16
CA ILE A 260 12.50 -2.18 3.58
C ILE A 260 13.06 -0.82 4.05
N ARG A 261 13.26 0.07 3.07
CA ARG A 261 13.66 1.47 3.28
C ARG A 261 12.58 2.47 2.88
N SER A 262 11.70 2.09 1.97
CA SER A 262 10.60 2.94 1.49
C SER A 262 9.27 2.21 1.66
N LEU A 263 8.38 2.79 2.46
CA LEU A 263 7.04 2.27 2.69
C LEU A 263 6.00 3.32 2.31
N THR A 264 5.01 2.93 1.50
CA THR A 264 3.86 3.75 1.13
C THR A 264 2.58 3.02 1.51
N LEU A 265 1.82 3.63 2.41
CA LEU A 265 0.54 3.12 2.89
C LEU A 265 -0.52 4.18 2.58
N HIS A 266 -1.31 4.01 1.52
CA HIS A 266 -2.34 4.96 1.14
C HIS A 266 -3.72 4.44 1.53
N ARG A 267 -4.34 5.00 2.57
CA ARG A 267 -5.63 4.49 3.04
C ARG A 267 -6.78 5.00 2.17
N LYS A 268 -7.48 4.11 1.46
CA LYS A 268 -8.74 4.48 0.79
C LYS A 268 -9.86 4.75 1.79
N ARG A 269 -10.68 5.77 1.50
CA ARG A 269 -11.76 6.33 2.35
C ARG A 269 -12.83 5.35 2.84
N ASN A 270 -12.82 4.08 2.43
CA ASN A 270 -13.89 3.10 2.69
C ASN A 270 -13.45 1.86 3.48
N HIS A 271 -12.23 1.82 4.03
CA HIS A 271 -11.83 0.68 4.86
C HIS A 271 -12.39 0.80 6.27
N CYS A 272 -13.34 -0.11 6.57
CA CYS A 272 -14.01 -0.31 7.84
C CYS A 272 -13.06 -0.11 9.02
N GLU A 273 -13.53 0.58 10.05
CA GLU A 273 -12.80 0.78 11.30
C GLU A 273 -12.49 -0.60 11.88
N ASN A 274 -11.21 -0.99 11.87
CA ASN A 274 -10.75 -2.20 12.51
C ASN A 274 -10.96 -2.06 14.03
N ASP A 275 -11.11 -3.18 14.73
CA ASP A 275 -11.08 -3.25 16.19
C ASP A 275 -9.72 -2.80 16.80
N GLU A 276 -8.68 -2.64 15.97
CA GLU A 276 -7.34 -2.18 16.35
C GLU A 276 -7.17 -0.66 16.11
N SER A 277 -6.53 0.03 17.05
CA SER A 277 -6.20 1.45 16.89
C SER A 277 -5.18 1.68 15.76
N VAL A 278 -5.20 2.88 15.17
CA VAL A 278 -4.25 3.26 14.11
C VAL A 278 -2.80 3.14 14.57
N ASN A 279 -2.52 3.56 15.81
CA ASN A 279 -1.19 3.51 16.39
C ASN A 279 -0.72 2.07 16.63
N ASP A 280 -1.59 1.18 17.11
CA ASP A 280 -1.24 -0.23 17.32
C ASP A 280 -0.93 -0.92 15.98
N PHE A 281 -1.77 -0.67 14.97
CA PHE A 281 -1.54 -1.12 13.60
C PHE A 281 -0.17 -0.64 13.08
N LEU A 282 0.10 0.67 13.16
CA LEU A 282 1.36 1.23 12.68
C LEU A 282 2.55 0.69 13.47
N ASN A 283 2.46 0.58 14.80
CA ASN A 283 3.53 0.03 15.62
C ASN A 283 3.84 -1.42 15.22
N ARG A 284 2.82 -2.24 15.00
CA ARG A 284 2.97 -3.64 14.57
C ARG A 284 3.57 -3.77 13.16
N VAL A 285 3.16 -2.91 12.22
CA VAL A 285 3.66 -2.92 10.84
C VAL A 285 5.08 -2.38 10.75
N LEU A 286 5.38 -1.29 11.47
CA LEU A 286 6.65 -0.56 11.38
C LEU A 286 7.74 -1.14 12.30
N SER A 287 7.40 -1.71 13.46
CA SER A 287 8.40 -2.21 14.41
C SER A 287 9.44 -3.19 13.82
N PRO A 288 9.14 -4.04 12.83
CA PRO A 288 10.15 -4.88 12.18
C PRO A 288 11.11 -4.11 11.26
N LEU A 289 10.71 -2.92 10.77
CA LEU A 289 11.36 -2.19 9.67
C LEU A 289 12.44 -1.22 10.17
N LYS A 290 13.51 -1.76 10.78
CA LYS A 290 14.56 -0.94 11.42
C LYS A 290 15.36 -0.04 10.46
N LYS A 291 15.30 -0.31 9.15
CA LYS A 291 16.02 0.43 8.10
C LYS A 291 15.11 1.40 7.33
N LEU A 292 13.91 1.66 7.83
CA LEU A 292 12.96 2.54 7.16
C LEU A 292 13.50 3.99 7.10
N GLU A 293 13.62 4.52 5.89
CA GLU A 293 14.15 5.86 5.60
C GLU A 293 13.07 6.79 5.03
N ARG A 294 12.06 6.23 4.33
CA ARG A 294 10.96 6.96 3.69
C ARG A 294 9.62 6.34 4.08
N LEU A 295 8.73 7.17 4.60
CA LEU A 295 7.36 6.80 4.94
C LEU A 295 6.37 7.76 4.29
N ASP A 296 5.42 7.21 3.56
CA ASP A 296 4.31 7.94 2.95
C ASP A 296 2.98 7.41 3.50
N LEU A 297 2.28 8.26 4.23
CA LEU A 297 0.95 8.01 4.82
C LEU A 297 -0.09 8.97 4.23
N SER A 298 0.03 9.30 2.95
CA SER A 298 -0.91 10.21 2.30
C SER A 298 -2.35 9.70 2.39
N HIS A 299 -3.30 10.62 2.54
CA HIS A 299 -4.75 10.41 2.58
C HIS A 299 -5.31 9.68 3.82
N TRP A 300 -4.52 9.49 4.88
CA TRP A 300 -5.01 8.92 6.12
C TRP A 300 -6.02 9.85 6.80
N GLN A 301 -7.19 9.32 7.19
CA GLN A 301 -8.30 10.12 7.73
C GLN A 301 -8.22 10.37 9.24
N ARG A 302 -7.54 9.48 9.96
CA ARG A 302 -7.33 9.59 11.40
C ARG A 302 -5.88 9.25 11.70
N VAL A 303 -5.26 10.17 12.40
CA VAL A 303 -3.90 10.05 12.90
C VAL A 303 -3.92 10.53 14.33
N ASP A 304 -3.40 9.69 15.21
CA ASP A 304 -3.25 10.02 16.62
C ASP A 304 -1.93 10.81 16.81
N ASP A 305 -1.05 10.35 17.68
CA ASP A 305 0.21 11.04 18.02
C ASP A 305 1.43 10.53 17.25
N PHE A 306 1.32 9.47 16.46
CA PHE A 306 2.43 8.84 15.73
C PHE A 306 3.63 8.40 16.61
N HIS A 307 3.45 8.13 17.90
CA HIS A 307 4.56 7.79 18.80
C HIS A 307 5.43 6.61 18.31
N CYS A 308 4.86 5.69 17.51
CA CYS A 308 5.58 4.57 16.88
C CYS A 308 6.74 5.02 15.96
N LEU A 309 6.67 6.24 15.42
CA LEU A 309 7.69 6.79 14.51
C LEU A 309 8.99 7.17 15.23
N HIS A 310 8.98 7.40 16.55
CA HIS A 310 10.18 7.80 17.30
C HIS A 310 11.34 6.80 17.19
N SER A 311 11.03 5.52 16.98
CA SER A 311 12.03 4.47 16.87
C SER A 311 12.73 4.39 15.50
N HIS A 312 12.30 5.21 14.53
CA HIS A 312 12.77 5.17 13.15
C HIS A 312 13.57 6.42 12.79
N SER A 313 14.65 6.23 12.05
CA SER A 313 15.48 7.33 11.54
C SER A 313 15.03 7.77 10.15
N LEU A 314 13.81 8.31 10.07
CA LEU A 314 13.21 8.72 8.79
C LEU A 314 13.91 9.95 8.21
N SER A 315 14.25 9.87 6.92
CA SER A 315 14.73 11.00 6.12
C SER A 315 13.60 11.72 5.38
N THR A 316 12.53 10.99 5.05
CA THR A 316 11.39 11.48 4.26
C THR A 316 10.09 11.06 4.93
N LEU A 317 9.23 12.04 5.22
CA LEU A 317 7.89 11.81 5.76
C LEU A 317 6.87 12.59 4.93
N ILE A 318 5.94 11.86 4.31
CA ILE A 318 4.90 12.43 3.46
C ILE A 318 3.54 12.20 4.11
N LEU A 319 2.85 13.29 4.45
CA LEU A 319 1.57 13.33 5.14
C LEU A 319 0.55 14.17 4.35
N TYR A 320 0.59 14.06 3.02
CA TYR A 320 -0.33 14.77 2.14
C TYR A 320 -1.79 14.37 2.43
N ASP A 321 -2.69 15.33 2.56
CA ASP A 321 -4.12 15.09 2.82
C ASP A 321 -4.40 14.30 4.12
N VAL A 322 -3.58 14.51 5.15
CA VAL A 322 -3.81 13.99 6.50
C VAL A 322 -4.35 15.11 7.39
N PRO A 323 -5.58 15.01 7.94
CA PRO A 323 -6.14 16.05 8.79
C PRO A 323 -5.55 16.01 10.21
N ASP A 324 -5.78 17.07 10.99
CA ASP A 324 -5.46 17.16 12.41
C ASP A 324 -3.99 16.91 12.79
N LEU A 325 -3.05 17.11 11.85
CA LEU A 325 -1.61 16.90 12.05
C LEU A 325 -1.00 17.72 13.20
N TYR A 326 -1.70 18.75 13.69
CA TYR A 326 -1.29 19.48 14.89
C TYR A 326 -1.19 18.58 16.13
N ARG A 327 -1.93 17.45 16.17
CA ARG A 327 -1.90 16.46 17.28
C ARG A 327 -0.61 15.66 17.31
N ALA A 328 -0.07 15.31 16.14
CA ALA A 328 1.16 14.54 15.99
C ALA A 328 2.43 15.41 15.94
N MET A 329 2.29 16.74 16.03
CA MET A 329 3.40 17.67 15.85
C MET A 329 4.56 17.43 16.83
N ASP A 330 4.25 17.07 18.08
CA ASP A 330 5.26 16.80 19.11
C ASP A 330 6.15 15.61 18.74
N THR A 331 5.60 14.62 18.05
CA THR A 331 6.34 13.44 17.55
C THR A 331 7.11 13.78 16.29
N ILE A 332 6.48 14.46 15.32
CA ILE A 332 7.11 14.81 14.04
C ILE A 332 8.40 15.61 14.27
N VAL A 333 8.37 16.60 15.17
CA VAL A 333 9.55 17.44 15.45
C VAL A 333 10.70 16.71 16.17
N GLN A 334 10.45 15.53 16.74
CA GLN A 334 11.51 14.71 17.38
C GLN A 334 12.33 13.92 16.36
N ILE A 335 11.84 13.77 15.13
CA ILE A 335 12.52 13.02 14.05
C ILE A 335 13.58 13.91 13.39
N THR A 336 14.65 14.22 14.12
CA THR A 336 15.71 15.18 13.71
C THR A 336 16.49 14.80 12.45
N THR A 337 16.34 13.56 11.97
CA THR A 337 16.93 13.03 10.73
C THR A 337 16.15 13.43 9.47
N LEU A 338 14.95 14.01 9.61
CA LEU A 338 14.11 14.43 8.49
C LEU A 338 14.79 15.48 7.62
N LYS A 339 14.80 15.21 6.31
CA LYS A 339 15.26 16.11 5.24
C LYS A 339 14.09 16.58 4.38
N PHE A 340 13.07 15.75 4.21
CA PHE A 340 11.87 16.01 3.42
C PHE A 340 10.64 15.83 4.30
N LEU A 341 9.88 16.90 4.46
CA LEU A 341 8.63 16.88 5.20
C LEU A 341 7.53 17.50 4.34
N ASP A 342 6.43 16.78 4.21
CA ASP A 342 5.25 17.23 3.48
C ASP A 342 4.01 17.13 4.36
N LEU A 343 3.42 18.28 4.64
CA LEU A 343 2.21 18.48 5.45
C LEU A 343 1.07 19.08 4.60
N SER A 344 1.25 19.12 3.28
CA SER A 344 0.34 19.82 2.37
C SER A 344 -1.05 19.18 2.33
N GLN A 345 -2.03 19.96 1.94
CA GLN A 345 -3.43 19.56 1.87
C GLN A 345 -4.03 19.92 0.51
N SER A 346 -5.04 19.19 0.09
CA SER A 346 -5.90 19.53 -1.04
C SER A 346 -6.92 20.61 -0.67
N THR A 347 -7.36 20.61 0.59
CA THR A 347 -8.38 21.52 1.12
C THR A 347 -7.83 22.29 2.31
N LYS A 348 -8.12 23.60 2.39
CA LYS A 348 -7.57 24.45 3.45
C LYS A 348 -8.16 24.14 4.82
N GLU A 349 -9.40 23.65 4.84
CA GLU A 349 -10.16 23.35 6.06
C GLU A 349 -9.45 22.28 6.91
N THR A 350 -8.87 21.27 6.27
CA THR A 350 -8.13 20.18 6.93
C THR A 350 -6.71 20.58 7.35
N GLY A 351 -6.18 21.68 6.79
CA GLY A 351 -4.83 22.20 7.04
C GLY A 351 -4.74 23.27 8.12
N THR A 352 -5.64 23.26 9.10
CA THR A 352 -5.71 24.30 10.14
C THR A 352 -4.92 23.90 11.39
N TYR A 353 -3.95 24.73 11.75
CA TYR A 353 -3.18 24.62 12.99
C TYR A 353 -3.66 25.69 13.99
N PRO A 354 -3.85 25.35 15.28
CA PRO A 354 -4.29 26.32 16.29
C PRO A 354 -3.27 27.44 16.60
N ARG A 355 -1.97 27.12 16.51
CA ARG A 355 -0.85 28.05 16.69
C ARG A 355 0.12 27.90 15.51
N PRO A 356 -0.29 28.34 14.30
CA PRO A 356 0.42 28.04 13.06
C PRO A 356 1.87 28.52 13.05
N VAL A 357 2.12 29.75 13.50
CA VAL A 357 3.46 30.35 13.50
C VAL A 357 4.37 29.65 14.50
N THR A 358 3.85 29.33 15.69
CA THR A 358 4.58 28.54 16.69
C THR A 358 4.86 27.12 16.18
N ALA A 359 3.90 26.47 15.53
CA ALA A 359 4.09 25.13 14.96
C ALA A 359 5.18 25.13 13.88
N LEU A 360 5.13 26.08 12.94
CA LEU A 360 6.14 26.23 11.89
C LEU A 360 7.53 26.54 12.49
N HIS A 361 7.59 27.41 13.49
CA HIS A 361 8.82 27.70 14.23
C HIS A 361 9.42 26.46 14.89
N ARG A 362 8.58 25.60 15.49
CA ARG A 362 9.02 24.34 16.10
C ARG A 362 9.57 23.37 15.05
N ILE A 363 8.92 23.26 13.90
CA ILE A 363 9.40 22.44 12.78
C ILE A 363 10.82 22.84 12.42
N VAL A 364 11.07 24.13 12.13
CA VAL A 364 12.40 24.57 11.66
C VAL A 364 13.48 24.58 12.75
N THR A 365 13.11 24.76 14.01
CA THR A 365 14.09 24.79 15.13
C THR A 365 14.50 23.39 15.58
N CYS A 366 13.58 22.44 15.54
CA CYS A 366 13.85 21.05 15.90
C CYS A 366 14.43 20.24 14.72
N LEU A 367 13.91 20.42 13.51
CA LEU A 367 14.34 19.67 12.32
C LEU A 367 15.47 20.39 11.58
N ARG A 368 16.68 20.38 12.19
CA ARG A 368 17.84 21.12 11.64
C ARG A 368 18.39 20.58 10.33
N SER A 369 18.06 19.35 9.97
CA SER A 369 18.47 18.70 8.72
C SER A 369 17.48 18.93 7.57
N LEU A 370 16.39 19.68 7.82
CA LEU A 370 15.31 19.88 6.87
C LEU A 370 15.79 20.70 5.66
N THR A 371 15.54 20.18 4.46
CA THR A 371 15.91 20.82 3.18
C THR A 371 14.70 21.07 2.30
N HIS A 372 13.66 20.27 2.44
CA HIS A 372 12.42 20.35 1.67
C HIS A 372 11.24 20.35 2.63
N LEU A 373 10.42 21.39 2.55
CA LEU A 373 9.20 21.53 3.34
C LEU A 373 8.03 21.87 2.43
N ASP A 374 6.96 21.08 2.46
CA ASP A 374 5.71 21.45 1.79
C ASP A 374 4.61 21.67 2.81
N ILE A 375 4.05 22.88 2.82
CA ILE A 375 2.96 23.30 3.72
C ILE A 375 1.79 23.87 2.92
N SER A 376 1.70 23.55 1.62
CA SER A 376 0.69 24.08 0.72
C SER A 376 -0.73 23.79 1.18
N SER A 377 -1.63 24.77 0.99
CA SER A 377 -3.01 24.79 1.49
C SER A 377 -3.13 24.60 3.01
N THR A 378 -2.14 25.05 3.80
CA THR A 378 -2.25 25.14 5.27
C THR A 378 -2.16 26.58 5.74
N ASN A 379 -2.54 26.83 7.00
CA ASN A 379 -2.38 28.14 7.63
C ASN A 379 -1.00 28.34 8.29
N LEU A 380 -0.04 27.41 8.15
CA LEU A 380 1.27 27.44 8.84
C LEU A 380 2.11 28.69 8.51
N ALA A 381 1.99 29.22 7.30
CA ALA A 381 2.70 30.42 6.85
C ALA A 381 1.95 31.74 7.16
N SER A 382 0.88 31.69 7.95
CA SER A 382 0.10 32.88 8.32
C SER A 382 0.91 33.90 9.14
N GLN A 383 0.38 35.12 9.22
CA GLN A 383 0.97 36.19 10.03
C GLN A 383 0.73 35.94 11.53
N PRO A 384 1.67 36.34 12.41
CA PRO A 384 1.58 36.08 13.85
C PRO A 384 0.40 36.82 14.49
N SER A 385 -0.27 36.15 15.41
CA SER A 385 -1.32 36.75 16.23
C SER A 385 -0.80 37.06 17.64
N THR A 386 -1.58 37.78 18.45
CA THR A 386 -1.24 38.12 19.85
C THR A 386 -0.92 36.88 20.69
N TYR A 387 -1.57 35.75 20.41
CA TYR A 387 -1.42 34.48 21.15
C TYR A 387 -0.54 33.46 20.43
N ASP A 388 -0.03 33.79 19.24
CA ASP A 388 0.80 32.92 18.42
C ASP A 388 2.03 33.66 17.92
N ARG A 389 2.94 33.91 18.87
CA ARG A 389 4.22 34.55 18.59
C ARG A 389 5.33 33.71 19.23
N PRO A 390 6.20 33.07 18.42
CA PRO A 390 7.32 32.34 18.96
C PRO A 390 8.27 33.28 19.72
N VAL A 391 8.95 32.74 20.73
CA VAL A 391 9.98 33.47 21.47
C VAL A 391 11.03 33.95 20.47
N LYS A 392 11.48 35.21 20.61
CA LYS A 392 12.54 35.77 19.76
C LYS A 392 13.83 34.97 19.95
N GLY A 393 14.02 33.93 19.15
CA GLY A 393 15.33 33.32 18.94
C GLY A 393 16.22 34.29 18.16
N THR A 394 17.53 34.06 18.21
CA THR A 394 18.46 34.69 17.26
C THR A 394 17.99 34.37 15.85
N THR A 395 17.50 35.38 15.11
CA THR A 395 17.11 35.22 13.72
C THR A 395 18.35 34.92 12.90
N SER A 396 18.46 33.69 12.38
CA SER A 396 19.58 33.30 11.54
C SER A 396 19.38 33.76 10.09
N ILE A 397 18.13 33.91 9.65
CA ILE A 397 17.77 34.29 8.27
C ILE A 397 16.68 35.36 8.24
N ARG A 398 16.76 36.24 7.25
CA ARG A 398 15.72 37.22 6.91
C ARG A 398 14.55 36.54 6.18
N SER A 399 13.34 36.69 6.74
CA SER A 399 12.12 36.07 6.22
C SER A 399 10.89 36.85 6.66
N ASP A 400 9.99 37.12 5.72
CA ASP A 400 8.67 37.70 5.98
C ASP A 400 7.72 36.66 6.60
N ILE A 401 7.97 35.37 6.38
CA ILE A 401 7.28 34.27 7.05
C ILE A 401 7.90 34.09 8.44
N TYR A 402 7.16 34.51 9.48
CA TYR A 402 7.65 34.56 10.86
C TYR A 402 8.14 33.21 11.38
N GLY A 403 7.42 32.12 11.07
CA GLY A 403 7.79 30.77 11.50
C GLY A 403 9.12 30.27 10.95
N LEU A 404 9.62 30.84 9.84
CA LEU A 404 10.83 30.37 9.15
C LEU A 404 12.12 31.12 9.55
N ARG A 405 12.04 32.16 10.38
CA ARG A 405 13.19 33.04 10.72
C ARG A 405 14.35 32.36 11.46
N CYS A 406 14.12 31.16 12.00
CA CYS A 406 15.11 30.37 12.73
C CYS A 406 15.71 29.23 11.91
N LEU A 407 15.46 29.19 10.60
CA LEU A 407 16.21 28.32 9.70
C LEU A 407 17.70 28.67 9.73
N ASN A 408 18.57 27.66 9.72
CA ASN A 408 20.01 27.87 9.67
C ASN A 408 20.49 28.26 8.26
N GLU A 409 19.89 27.64 7.25
CA GLU A 409 20.18 27.83 5.82
C GLU A 409 18.84 27.94 5.07
N PRO A 410 18.77 28.65 3.92
CA PRO A 410 17.58 28.63 3.08
C PRO A 410 17.24 27.21 2.61
N LEU A 411 15.94 26.88 2.56
CA LEU A 411 15.49 25.57 2.10
C LEU A 411 15.80 25.38 0.61
N GLU A 412 16.07 24.14 0.19
CA GLU A 412 16.18 23.80 -1.23
C GLU A 412 14.81 23.90 -1.92
N TYR A 413 13.75 23.53 -1.20
CA TYR A 413 12.36 23.58 -1.66
C TYR A 413 11.41 24.01 -0.55
N LEU A 414 10.47 24.90 -0.88
CA LEU A 414 9.36 25.29 -0.03
C LEU A 414 8.05 25.33 -0.83
N GLY A 415 7.06 24.53 -0.42
CA GLY A 415 5.70 24.58 -0.97
C GLY A 415 4.82 25.54 -0.17
N LEU A 416 4.35 26.61 -0.83
CA LEU A 416 3.50 27.69 -0.28
C LEU A 416 2.25 27.91 -1.13
N PHE A 417 1.89 26.97 -2.00
CA PHE A 417 0.74 27.13 -2.87
C PHE A 417 -0.53 27.24 -2.02
N ASN A 418 -1.34 28.26 -2.25
CA ASN A 418 -2.58 28.52 -1.52
C ASN A 418 -2.40 28.69 0.02
N CYS A 419 -1.30 29.31 0.44
CA CYS A 419 -0.99 29.60 1.85
C CYS A 419 -1.20 31.07 2.23
N ASP A 420 -2.44 31.58 2.16
CA ASP A 420 -2.76 32.96 2.61
C ASP A 420 -1.87 34.05 1.99
N SER A 421 -1.58 33.94 0.68
CA SER A 421 -0.67 34.83 -0.06
C SER A 421 0.80 34.81 0.42
N ALA A 422 1.22 33.83 1.22
CA ALA A 422 2.60 33.75 1.73
C ALA A 422 3.64 33.59 0.61
N SER A 423 3.25 32.99 -0.52
CA SER A 423 4.04 32.90 -1.75
C SER A 423 4.39 34.26 -2.37
N HIS A 424 3.61 35.32 -2.06
CA HIS A 424 3.80 36.67 -2.59
C HIS A 424 4.78 37.52 -1.78
N PHE A 425 5.20 37.07 -0.60
CA PHE A 425 6.14 37.82 0.23
C PHE A 425 7.47 38.11 -0.49
N ALA A 426 8.17 39.14 -0.02
CA ALA A 426 9.39 39.62 -0.66
C ALA A 426 10.59 38.76 -0.24
N GLU A 427 10.67 38.43 1.06
CA GLU A 427 11.75 37.62 1.63
C GLU A 427 11.24 36.22 2.01
N ILE A 428 11.39 35.26 1.09
CA ILE A 428 11.10 33.84 1.31
C ILE A 428 12.42 33.07 1.38
N PRO A 429 12.74 32.36 2.49
CA PRO A 429 14.04 31.73 2.70
C PRO A 429 14.13 30.35 2.01
N ALA A 430 13.95 30.30 0.70
CA ALA A 430 14.07 29.06 -0.09
C ALA A 430 14.56 29.33 -1.53
N LYS A 431 15.28 28.36 -2.11
CA LYS A 431 15.79 28.45 -3.49
C LYS A 431 14.70 28.20 -4.53
N ASN A 432 13.85 27.20 -4.27
CA ASN A 432 12.72 26.84 -5.13
C ASN A 432 11.43 26.96 -4.34
N VAL A 433 10.50 27.78 -4.82
CA VAL A 433 9.21 28.04 -4.17
C VAL A 433 8.10 27.59 -5.10
N ALA A 434 7.33 26.57 -4.70
CA ALA A 434 6.07 26.23 -5.36
C ALA A 434 4.97 27.12 -4.76
N GLY A 435 4.29 27.88 -5.61
CA GLY A 435 3.36 28.93 -5.18
C GLY A 435 2.54 29.47 -6.35
N ASP A 436 1.82 30.55 -6.08
CA ASP A 436 0.81 31.17 -6.93
C ASP A 436 1.15 32.63 -7.31
N LYS A 437 2.38 33.11 -7.03
CA LYS A 437 2.79 34.49 -7.30
C LYS A 437 3.03 34.79 -8.78
N ASP A 438 3.74 33.91 -9.47
CA ASP A 438 4.25 34.12 -10.82
C ASP A 438 4.36 32.80 -11.60
N GLU A 439 4.63 32.89 -12.90
CA GLU A 439 4.73 31.74 -13.80
C GLU A 439 5.74 30.70 -13.30
N LYS A 440 6.90 31.14 -12.78
CA LYS A 440 7.96 30.23 -12.31
C LYS A 440 7.46 29.41 -11.12
N GLN A 441 6.79 30.05 -10.16
CA GLN A 441 6.22 29.36 -9.01
C GLN A 441 5.09 28.38 -9.42
N ILE A 442 4.23 28.78 -10.35
CA ILE A 442 3.12 27.94 -10.84
C ILE A 442 3.64 26.73 -11.62
N LEU A 443 4.63 26.91 -12.51
CA LEU A 443 5.24 25.80 -13.26
C LEU A 443 5.92 24.80 -12.32
N LEU A 444 6.58 25.30 -11.27
CA LEU A 444 7.14 24.43 -10.24
C LEU A 444 6.03 23.69 -9.47
N ALA A 445 4.95 24.37 -9.10
CA ALA A 445 3.80 23.74 -8.44
C ALA A 445 3.16 22.65 -9.32
N LEU A 446 3.01 22.87 -10.64
CA LEU A 446 2.51 21.85 -11.58
C LEU A 446 3.40 20.60 -11.59
N ARG A 447 4.73 20.79 -11.57
CA ARG A 447 5.68 19.69 -11.52
C ARG A 447 5.55 18.90 -10.21
N MET A 448 5.52 19.62 -9.08
CA MET A 448 5.51 19.02 -7.75
C MET A 448 4.19 18.33 -7.42
N TYR A 449 3.07 18.86 -7.90
CA TYR A 449 1.73 18.35 -7.59
C TYR A 449 1.11 17.49 -8.70
N SER A 450 1.89 17.09 -9.71
CA SER A 450 1.45 16.24 -10.83
C SER A 450 0.73 14.94 -10.42
N GLN A 451 1.06 14.38 -9.24
CA GLN A 451 0.44 13.16 -8.71
C GLN A 451 -0.60 13.42 -7.61
N ARG A 452 -0.91 14.69 -7.30
CA ARG A 452 -1.79 15.11 -6.22
C ARG A 452 -3.04 15.74 -6.79
N ALA A 453 -4.03 14.93 -7.15
CA ALA A 453 -5.19 15.39 -7.92
C ALA A 453 -5.86 16.67 -7.36
N GLY A 454 -6.03 16.76 -6.04
CA GLY A 454 -6.65 17.94 -5.40
C GLY A 454 -5.82 19.22 -5.56
N LEU A 455 -4.52 19.17 -5.26
CA LEU A 455 -3.63 20.32 -5.48
C LEU A 455 -3.42 20.62 -6.96
N LEU A 456 -3.27 19.59 -7.80
CA LEU A 456 -3.08 19.75 -9.24
C LEU A 456 -4.25 20.50 -9.88
N GLN A 457 -5.48 20.16 -9.50
CA GLN A 457 -6.66 20.87 -9.98
C GLN A 457 -6.60 22.36 -9.61
N ALA A 458 -6.21 22.69 -8.38
CA ALA A 458 -6.07 24.08 -7.94
C ALA A 458 -4.95 24.82 -8.71
N VAL A 459 -3.79 24.18 -8.90
CA VAL A 459 -2.69 24.78 -9.70
C VAL A 459 -3.09 24.98 -11.16
N LEU A 460 -3.81 24.02 -11.76
CA LEU A 460 -4.31 24.16 -13.13
C LEU A 460 -5.30 25.32 -13.27
N ASN A 461 -6.10 25.59 -12.24
CA ASN A 461 -6.97 26.76 -12.23
C ASN A 461 -6.15 28.06 -12.18
N GLU A 462 -5.15 28.14 -11.30
CA GLU A 462 -4.27 29.32 -11.22
C GLU A 462 -3.45 29.54 -12.49
N SER A 463 -2.95 28.46 -13.10
CA SER A 463 -2.22 28.55 -14.37
C SER A 463 -3.11 29.08 -15.50
N TYR A 464 -4.38 28.68 -15.54
CA TYR A 464 -5.37 29.22 -16.46
C TYR A 464 -5.63 30.71 -16.20
N GLN A 465 -5.76 31.14 -14.93
CA GLN A 465 -5.94 32.55 -14.61
C GLN A 465 -4.74 33.39 -15.03
N LEU A 466 -3.52 32.92 -14.74
CA LEU A 466 -2.29 33.59 -15.15
C LEU A 466 -2.21 33.72 -16.67
N TYR A 467 -2.54 32.66 -17.43
CA TYR A 467 -2.54 32.73 -18.88
C TYR A 467 -3.60 33.71 -19.42
N ARG A 468 -4.82 33.65 -18.88
CA ARG A 468 -5.97 34.46 -19.32
C ARG A 468 -5.78 35.96 -19.05
N PHE A 469 -5.18 36.31 -17.92
CA PHE A 469 -5.09 37.71 -17.46
C PHE A 469 -3.67 38.28 -17.49
N GLY A 470 -2.64 37.43 -17.43
CA GLY A 470 -1.24 37.85 -17.45
C GLY A 470 -0.74 38.38 -18.79
N HIS A 471 -1.49 38.17 -19.89
CA HIS A 471 -1.19 38.72 -21.21
C HIS A 471 -1.84 40.09 -21.49
N ASN A 472 -2.50 40.73 -20.51
CA ASN A 472 -3.17 42.03 -20.69
C ASN A 472 -2.36 43.26 -20.21
N LEU A 473 -1.03 43.13 -20.05
CA LEU A 473 -0.14 44.27 -19.78
C LEU A 473 0.84 44.43 -20.95
N ILE A 474 0.41 45.19 -21.97
CA ILE A 474 1.28 45.86 -22.94
C ILE A 474 1.72 47.19 -22.34
#